data_AF-A0A3R7J291-F1
#
_entry.id   AF-A0A3R7J291-F1
#
_cell.length_a   1.000
_cell.length_b   1.000
_cell.length_c   1.000
_cell.angle_alpha   90.00
_cell.angle_beta   90.00
_cell.angle_gamma   90.00
#
_symmetry.space_group_name_H-M   'P 1'
#
loop_
_entity.id
_entity.type
_entity.pdbx_description
1 polymer ?
#
loop_
_entity_poly.entity_id
_entity_poly.type
_entity_poly.pdbx_seq_one_letter_code
_entity_poly.pdbx_strand_id
1 'polypeptide(L)'
;MLQSMTMAMAKLNPKYKLYDAFMSLKALRWAELKRSVDDVKKALAMEKLSEDALKASSNFKYYDEFMSKTTNEWAKAGNSIDDAKKALGMEKLSGDAIKASVDYKYYDEFMGYSALGWVGEGKSIDYVKKLLGMDTLTTAAFKLNANFKYYDKFMTHRVGGWLNSGKTTDDVKKLLGLDTLSADAMKLSPNVKYYDQFLQHRINNIIARANYVPPPLVTYDVYMSNSVKSWVESGKSVKYVKKELGLNKLSVEALRSHINRKYYDDFLALRKPEV
;
A
#
# COMPACT_ATOMS: atom_id res chain seq x y z
N MET A 1 -26.77 -33.78 -10.02
CA MET A 1 -27.56 -33.06 -9.00
C MET A 1 -27.32 -33.55 -7.57
N LEU A 2 -27.11 -34.86 -7.33
CA LEU A 2 -26.82 -35.37 -5.98
C LEU A 2 -25.45 -34.93 -5.42
N GLN A 3 -24.41 -34.84 -6.26
CA GLN A 3 -23.04 -34.50 -5.82
C GLN A 3 -22.88 -33.03 -5.38
N SER A 4 -23.72 -32.12 -5.87
CA SER A 4 -23.74 -30.71 -5.45
C SER A 4 -24.48 -30.51 -4.13
N MET A 5 -25.44 -31.38 -3.77
CA MET A 5 -26.13 -31.33 -2.48
C MET A 5 -25.25 -31.86 -1.33
N THR A 6 -24.39 -32.86 -1.58
CA THR A 6 -23.47 -33.40 -0.55
C THR A 6 -22.38 -32.42 -0.16
N MET A 7 -21.87 -31.60 -1.08
CA MET A 7 -20.91 -30.53 -0.76
C MET A 7 -21.54 -29.33 -0.04
N ALA A 8 -22.80 -29.01 -0.33
CA ALA A 8 -23.49 -27.90 0.32
C ALA A 8 -23.78 -28.18 1.81
N MET A 9 -24.09 -29.43 2.18
CA MET A 9 -24.32 -29.80 3.58
C MET A 9 -23.03 -29.93 4.41
N ALA A 10 -21.89 -30.29 3.81
CA ALA A 10 -20.60 -30.37 4.51
C ALA A 10 -20.10 -29.00 5.01
N LYS A 11 -20.42 -27.91 4.30
CA LYS A 11 -20.04 -26.53 4.68
C LYS A 11 -20.79 -25.98 5.90
N LEU A 12 -21.87 -26.62 6.34
CA LEU A 12 -22.66 -26.21 7.50
C LEU A 12 -22.24 -26.88 8.81
N ASN A 13 -21.30 -27.82 8.77
CA ASN A 13 -20.82 -28.51 9.96
C ASN A 13 -19.71 -27.67 10.64
N PRO A 14 -19.85 -27.28 11.92
CA PRO A 14 -18.89 -26.43 12.64
C PRO A 14 -17.45 -26.94 12.62
N LYS A 15 -17.26 -28.27 12.52
CA LYS A 15 -15.93 -28.89 12.39
C LYS A 15 -15.20 -28.48 11.09
N TYR A 16 -15.94 -28.20 10.02
CA TYR A 16 -15.36 -27.77 8.74
C TYR A 16 -15.07 -26.26 8.70
N LYS A 17 -15.86 -25.43 9.39
CA LYS A 17 -15.49 -24.02 9.61
C LYS A 17 -14.18 -23.88 10.39
N LEU A 18 -13.98 -24.74 11.40
CA LEU A 18 -12.73 -24.80 12.15
C LEU A 18 -11.56 -25.28 11.29
N TYR A 19 -11.78 -26.25 10.39
CA TYR A 19 -10.76 -26.73 9.47
C TYR A 19 -10.31 -25.64 8.49
N ASP A 20 -11.26 -24.94 7.86
CA ASP A 20 -10.94 -23.86 6.93
C ASP A 20 -10.14 -22.75 7.63
N ALA A 21 -10.60 -22.28 8.79
CA ALA A 21 -9.89 -21.27 9.57
C ALA A 21 -8.49 -21.74 10.01
N PHE A 22 -8.36 -23.00 10.43
CA PHE A 22 -7.08 -23.60 10.81
C PHE A 22 -6.11 -23.64 9.62
N MET A 23 -6.57 -24.09 8.46
CA MET A 23 -5.72 -24.21 7.27
C MET A 23 -5.31 -22.84 6.73
N SER A 24 -6.19 -21.84 6.78
CA SER A 24 -5.84 -20.46 6.43
C SER A 24 -4.79 -19.87 7.37
N LEU A 25 -4.94 -20.05 8.70
CA LEU A 25 -3.91 -19.65 9.67
C LEU A 25 -2.58 -20.37 9.42
N LYS A 26 -2.63 -21.65 9.06
CA LYS A 26 -1.44 -22.45 8.72
C LYS A 26 -0.75 -21.91 7.47
N ALA A 27 -1.49 -21.55 6.43
CA ALA A 27 -0.97 -20.92 5.22
C ALA A 27 -0.25 -19.60 5.51
N LEU A 28 -0.87 -18.73 6.32
CA LEU A 28 -0.27 -17.47 6.76
C LEU A 28 1.01 -17.71 7.57
N ARG A 29 1.03 -18.75 8.41
CA ARG A 29 2.20 -19.11 9.23
C ARG A 29 3.32 -19.69 8.38
N TRP A 30 3.02 -20.47 7.34
CA TRP A 30 4.03 -20.94 6.41
C TRP A 30 4.74 -19.79 5.70
N ALA A 31 4.01 -18.75 5.30
CA ALA A 31 4.59 -17.56 4.69
C ALA A 31 5.51 -16.81 5.68
N GLU A 32 5.09 -16.64 6.94
CA GLU A 32 5.93 -16.02 7.99
C GLU A 32 7.22 -16.78 8.25
N LEU A 33 7.14 -18.11 8.24
CA LEU A 33 8.29 -18.98 8.43
C LEU A 33 9.12 -19.15 7.15
N LYS A 34 8.79 -18.42 6.07
CA LYS A 34 9.48 -18.46 4.77
C LYS A 34 9.62 -19.89 4.24
N ARG A 35 8.59 -20.71 4.42
CA ARG A 35 8.53 -22.07 3.87
C ARG A 35 8.67 -22.02 2.35
N SER A 36 9.30 -23.04 1.78
CA SER A 36 9.42 -23.14 0.32
C SER A 36 8.06 -23.43 -0.33
N VAL A 37 7.90 -22.99 -1.58
CA VAL A 37 6.70 -23.26 -2.39
C VAL A 37 6.49 -24.77 -2.53
N ASP A 38 7.57 -25.52 -2.74
CA ASP A 38 7.53 -26.98 -2.88
C ASP A 38 7.08 -27.68 -1.60
N ASP A 39 7.57 -27.25 -0.43
CA ASP A 39 7.15 -27.81 0.86
C ASP A 39 5.66 -27.58 1.11
N VAL A 40 5.13 -26.41 0.74
CA VAL A 40 3.72 -26.08 0.88
C VAL A 40 2.87 -26.88 -0.11
N LYS A 41 3.29 -26.98 -1.38
CA LYS A 41 2.62 -27.84 -2.37
C LYS A 41 2.57 -29.29 -1.88
N LYS A 42 3.67 -29.82 -1.33
CA LYS A 42 3.73 -31.15 -0.72
C LYS A 42 2.81 -31.29 0.48
N ALA A 43 2.79 -30.30 1.38
CA ALA A 43 1.93 -30.31 2.57
C ALA A 43 0.44 -30.26 2.23
N LEU A 44 0.08 -29.73 1.06
CA LEU A 44 -1.28 -29.66 0.53
C LEU A 44 -1.62 -30.82 -0.41
N ALA A 45 -0.70 -31.78 -0.61
CA ALA A 45 -0.81 -32.89 -1.56
C ALA A 45 -1.05 -32.44 -3.01
N MET A 46 -0.30 -31.41 -3.43
CA MET A 46 -0.44 -30.72 -4.73
C MET A 46 0.78 -30.90 -5.64
N GLU A 47 1.84 -31.57 -5.18
CA GLU A 47 3.15 -31.61 -5.85
C GLU A 47 3.19 -32.41 -7.17
N LYS A 48 2.19 -33.26 -7.43
CA LYS A 48 2.07 -34.08 -8.65
C LYS A 48 0.87 -33.70 -9.52
N LEU A 49 0.16 -32.63 -9.17
CA LEU A 49 -1.01 -32.20 -9.91
C LEU A 49 -0.58 -31.44 -11.18
N SER A 50 -1.28 -31.69 -12.29
CA SER A 50 -1.18 -30.84 -13.47
C SER A 50 -1.72 -29.44 -13.17
N GLU A 51 -1.41 -28.44 -14.02
CA GLU A 51 -1.88 -27.07 -13.81
C GLU A 51 -3.41 -26.96 -13.67
N ASP A 52 -4.16 -27.69 -14.49
CA ASP A 52 -5.63 -27.71 -14.41
C ASP A 52 -6.12 -28.40 -13.14
N ALA A 53 -5.46 -29.48 -12.72
CA ALA A 53 -5.78 -30.18 -11.48
C ALA A 53 -5.42 -29.34 -10.23
N LEU A 54 -4.37 -28.52 -10.31
CA LEU A 54 -4.01 -27.56 -9.26
C LEU A 54 -5.15 -26.54 -9.07
N LYS A 55 -5.64 -25.92 -10.15
CA LYS A 55 -6.73 -24.93 -10.10
C LYS A 55 -8.03 -25.52 -9.56
N ALA A 56 -8.32 -26.79 -9.89
CA ALA A 56 -9.52 -27.48 -9.44
C ALA A 56 -9.43 -28.01 -7.99
N SER A 57 -8.23 -28.02 -7.39
CA SER A 57 -8.03 -28.55 -6.04
C SER A 57 -8.75 -27.71 -4.99
N SER A 58 -9.46 -28.36 -4.06
CA SER A 58 -10.06 -27.68 -2.90
C SER A 58 -9.03 -27.03 -1.97
N ASN A 59 -7.78 -27.49 -2.03
CA ASN A 59 -6.67 -26.94 -1.25
C ASN A 59 -6.01 -25.72 -1.91
N PHE A 60 -6.37 -25.41 -3.17
CA PHE A 60 -5.80 -24.30 -3.90
C PHE A 60 -6.00 -22.95 -3.19
N LYS A 61 -7.13 -22.77 -2.49
CA LYS A 61 -7.39 -21.55 -1.70
C LYS A 61 -6.34 -21.29 -0.61
N TYR A 62 -5.80 -22.34 0.03
CA TYR A 62 -4.76 -22.19 1.06
C TYR A 62 -3.38 -21.94 0.45
N TYR A 63 -3.12 -22.56 -0.71
CA TYR A 63 -1.94 -22.24 -1.50
C TYR A 63 -1.98 -20.78 -1.93
N ASP A 64 -3.13 -20.29 -2.39
CA ASP A 64 -3.36 -18.90 -2.76
C ASP A 64 -3.07 -17.93 -1.62
N GLU A 65 -3.64 -18.17 -0.45
CA GLU A 65 -3.37 -17.36 0.75
C GLU A 65 -1.89 -17.35 1.15
N PHE A 66 -1.22 -18.51 1.09
CA PHE A 66 0.22 -18.60 1.34
C PHE A 66 1.01 -17.79 0.31
N MET A 67 0.68 -17.93 -0.98
CA MET A 67 1.41 -17.30 -2.07
C MET A 67 1.24 -15.79 -2.09
N SER A 68 0.03 -15.25 -1.91
CA SER A 68 -0.19 -13.79 -1.87
C SER A 68 0.56 -13.10 -0.73
N LYS A 69 0.72 -13.75 0.43
CA LYS A 69 1.57 -13.22 1.51
C LYS A 69 3.05 -13.36 1.17
N THR A 70 3.45 -14.50 0.63
CA THR A 70 4.85 -14.82 0.29
C THR A 70 5.41 -13.90 -0.79
N THR A 71 4.65 -13.61 -1.85
CA THR A 71 5.06 -12.70 -2.95
C THR A 71 5.31 -11.27 -2.46
N ASN A 72 4.47 -10.78 -1.56
CA ASN A 72 4.65 -9.48 -0.92
C ASN A 72 5.93 -9.45 -0.07
N GLU A 73 6.16 -10.48 0.74
CA GLU A 73 7.38 -10.58 1.56
C GLU A 73 8.65 -10.72 0.72
N TRP A 74 8.62 -11.45 -0.40
CA TRP A 74 9.73 -11.51 -1.36
C TRP A 74 10.05 -10.13 -1.93
N ALA A 75 9.04 -9.36 -2.33
CA ALA A 75 9.24 -8.02 -2.85
C ALA A 75 9.81 -7.06 -1.79
N LYS A 76 9.30 -7.11 -0.54
CA LYS A 76 9.84 -6.30 0.58
C LYS A 76 11.27 -6.66 0.93
N ALA A 77 11.64 -7.93 0.80
CA ALA A 77 13.00 -8.41 1.03
C ALA A 77 13.95 -8.06 -0.12
N GLY A 78 13.45 -7.50 -1.23
CA GLY A 78 14.26 -7.16 -2.39
C GLY A 78 14.75 -8.39 -3.16
N ASN A 79 14.02 -9.50 -3.12
CA ASN A 79 14.36 -10.70 -3.88
C ASN A 79 14.46 -10.38 -5.38
N SER A 80 15.34 -11.08 -6.10
CA SER A 80 15.50 -10.87 -7.53
C SER A 80 14.33 -11.44 -8.33
N ILE A 81 14.13 -10.92 -9.56
CA ILE A 81 13.12 -11.44 -10.49
C ILE A 81 13.38 -12.92 -10.81
N ASP A 82 14.65 -13.31 -10.93
CA ASP A 82 15.03 -14.68 -11.25
C ASP A 82 14.80 -15.63 -10.07
N ASP A 83 15.07 -15.20 -8.84
CA ASP A 83 14.75 -15.98 -7.63
C ASP A 83 13.24 -16.20 -7.50
N ALA A 84 12.44 -15.18 -7.76
CA ALA A 84 10.98 -15.31 -7.76
C ALA A 84 10.50 -16.28 -8.84
N LYS A 85 11.02 -16.18 -10.08
CA LYS A 85 10.69 -17.12 -11.15
C LYS A 85 11.08 -18.54 -10.80
N LYS A 86 12.28 -18.74 -10.23
CA LYS A 86 12.76 -20.05 -9.78
C LYS A 86 11.86 -20.65 -8.71
N ALA A 87 11.50 -19.85 -7.69
CA ALA A 87 10.61 -20.29 -6.62
C ALA A 87 9.20 -20.68 -7.12
N LEU A 88 8.76 -20.08 -8.22
CA LEU A 88 7.50 -20.41 -8.89
C LEU A 88 7.63 -21.51 -9.95
N GLY A 89 8.83 -22.06 -10.18
CA GLY A 89 9.07 -23.06 -11.23
C GLY A 89 8.95 -22.51 -12.67
N MET A 90 9.11 -21.19 -12.85
CA MET A 90 8.89 -20.47 -14.10
C MET A 90 10.20 -20.08 -14.82
N GLU A 91 11.35 -20.60 -14.36
CA GLU A 91 12.70 -20.24 -14.84
C GLU A 91 12.92 -20.50 -16.34
N LYS A 92 12.21 -21.47 -16.92
CA LYS A 92 12.28 -21.83 -18.35
C LYS A 92 11.14 -21.24 -19.18
N LEU A 93 10.21 -20.50 -18.55
CA LEU A 93 9.04 -19.95 -19.21
C LEU A 93 9.31 -18.52 -19.68
N SER A 94 8.81 -18.18 -20.87
CA SER A 94 8.91 -16.84 -21.44
C SER A 94 7.69 -16.54 -22.32
N GLY A 95 7.55 -15.28 -22.75
CA GLY A 95 6.50 -14.86 -23.69
C GLY A 95 5.09 -15.15 -23.18
N ASP A 96 4.30 -15.89 -23.95
CA ASP A 96 2.94 -16.26 -23.56
C ASP A 96 2.88 -17.52 -22.69
N ALA A 97 3.92 -18.37 -22.71
CA ALA A 97 3.99 -19.55 -21.84
C ALA A 97 4.05 -19.17 -20.36
N ILE A 98 4.73 -18.06 -20.04
CA ILE A 98 4.79 -17.56 -18.65
C ILE A 98 3.41 -17.10 -18.15
N LYS A 99 2.57 -16.55 -19.04
CA LYS A 99 1.22 -16.05 -18.70
C LYS A 99 0.21 -17.17 -18.53
N ALA A 100 0.42 -18.31 -19.20
CA ALA A 100 -0.44 -19.47 -19.10
C ALA A 100 -0.31 -20.20 -17.75
N SER A 101 0.85 -20.06 -17.09
CA SER A 101 1.13 -20.73 -15.82
C SER A 101 0.12 -20.37 -14.73
N VAL A 102 -0.30 -21.37 -13.95
CA VAL A 102 -1.15 -21.16 -12.76
C VAL A 102 -0.54 -20.20 -11.74
N ASP A 103 0.80 -20.15 -11.68
CA ASP A 103 1.56 -19.34 -10.74
C ASP A 103 1.86 -17.92 -11.28
N TYR A 104 1.43 -17.60 -12.51
CA TYR A 104 1.65 -16.28 -13.13
C TYR A 104 1.09 -15.12 -12.30
N LYS A 105 -0.08 -15.30 -11.68
CA LYS A 105 -0.68 -14.23 -10.85
C LYS A 105 0.22 -13.82 -9.69
N TYR A 106 0.94 -14.78 -9.10
CA TYR A 106 1.86 -14.52 -7.99
C TYR A 106 3.13 -13.81 -8.46
N TYR A 107 3.62 -14.18 -9.65
CA TYR A 107 4.68 -13.43 -10.32
C TYR A 107 4.25 -11.97 -10.60
N ASP A 108 3.04 -11.77 -11.11
CA ASP A 108 2.49 -10.44 -11.39
C ASP A 108 2.33 -9.59 -10.12
N GLU A 109 1.84 -10.18 -9.03
CA GLU A 109 1.77 -9.55 -7.70
C GLU A 109 3.17 -9.16 -7.19
N PHE A 110 4.12 -10.09 -7.21
CA PHE A 110 5.50 -9.84 -6.82
C PHE A 110 6.10 -8.67 -7.60
N MET A 111 5.99 -8.69 -8.94
CA MET A 111 6.49 -7.60 -9.79
C MET A 111 5.80 -6.27 -9.47
N GLY A 112 4.50 -6.32 -9.19
CA GLY A 112 3.70 -5.18 -8.76
C GLY A 112 4.16 -4.56 -7.44
N TYR A 113 4.55 -5.36 -6.45
CA TYR A 113 5.11 -4.88 -5.18
C TYR A 113 6.56 -4.42 -5.33
N SER A 114 7.37 -5.14 -6.11
CA SER A 114 8.77 -4.78 -6.39
C SER A 114 8.86 -3.41 -7.07
N ALA A 115 7.93 -3.06 -7.96
CA ALA A 115 7.85 -1.72 -8.55
C ALA A 115 7.72 -0.60 -7.49
N LEU A 116 7.01 -0.86 -6.38
CA LEU A 116 6.92 0.07 -5.24
C LEU A 116 8.22 0.08 -4.45
N GLY A 117 8.79 -1.10 -4.19
CA GLY A 117 10.07 -1.27 -3.49
C GLY A 117 11.19 -0.50 -4.18
N TRP A 118 11.30 -0.57 -5.50
CA TRP A 118 12.31 0.17 -6.27
C TRP A 118 12.21 1.69 -6.11
N VAL A 119 10.99 2.24 -5.93
CA VAL A 119 10.83 3.66 -5.60
C VAL A 119 11.35 3.95 -4.21
N GLY A 120 10.96 3.16 -3.21
CA GLY A 120 11.41 3.32 -1.82
C GLY A 120 12.91 3.18 -1.63
N GLU A 121 13.53 2.26 -2.37
CA GLU A 121 14.99 2.05 -2.42
C GLU A 121 15.74 3.10 -3.26
N GLY A 122 15.03 4.03 -3.89
CA GLY A 122 15.65 5.10 -4.67
C GLY A 122 16.25 4.67 -6.00
N LYS A 123 15.95 3.48 -6.52
CA LYS A 123 16.49 2.97 -7.80
C LYS A 123 16.30 3.97 -8.95
N SER A 124 17.30 4.05 -9.84
CA SER A 124 17.26 4.94 -11.00
C SER A 124 16.34 4.40 -12.10
N ILE A 125 15.90 5.30 -13.00
CA ILE A 125 15.06 4.91 -14.14
C ILE A 125 15.79 3.93 -15.04
N ASP A 126 17.08 4.17 -15.31
CA ASP A 126 17.89 3.30 -16.17
C ASP A 126 18.13 1.94 -15.55
N TYR A 127 18.32 1.87 -14.24
CA TYR A 127 18.41 0.60 -13.51
C TYR A 127 17.14 -0.22 -13.70
N VAL A 128 15.95 0.38 -13.50
CA VAL A 128 14.68 -0.33 -13.66
C VAL A 128 14.42 -0.72 -15.11
N LYS A 129 14.77 0.14 -16.09
CA LYS A 129 14.67 -0.21 -17.52
C LYS A 129 15.52 -1.43 -17.85
N LYS A 130 16.78 -1.44 -17.42
CA LYS A 130 17.69 -2.57 -17.64
C LYS A 130 17.20 -3.85 -16.95
N LEU A 131 16.74 -3.72 -15.71
CA LEU A 131 16.17 -4.82 -14.94
C LEU A 131 14.95 -5.45 -15.62
N LEU A 132 14.12 -4.64 -16.29
CA LEU A 132 12.96 -5.09 -17.05
C LEU A 132 13.27 -5.49 -18.50
N GLY A 133 14.54 -5.40 -18.93
CA GLY A 133 14.97 -5.70 -20.30
C GLY A 133 14.43 -4.71 -21.34
N MET A 134 14.30 -3.44 -20.96
CA MET A 134 13.68 -2.37 -21.77
C MET A 134 14.66 -1.28 -22.20
N ASP A 135 15.93 -1.36 -21.80
CA ASP A 135 16.95 -0.33 -22.02
C ASP A 135 17.41 -0.21 -23.48
N THR A 136 17.29 -1.27 -24.27
CA THR A 136 17.68 -1.30 -25.69
C THR A 136 16.51 -1.15 -26.66
N LEU A 137 15.28 -1.01 -26.15
CA LEU A 137 14.08 -0.98 -26.98
C LEU A 137 13.88 0.38 -27.65
N THR A 138 13.40 0.35 -28.90
CA THR A 138 12.88 1.56 -29.56
C THR A 138 11.65 2.08 -28.81
N THR A 139 11.30 3.36 -29.00
CA THR A 139 10.15 3.97 -28.33
C THR A 139 8.83 3.23 -28.56
N ALA A 140 8.60 2.72 -29.77
CA ALA A 140 7.41 1.94 -30.09
C ALA A 140 7.43 0.57 -29.37
N ALA A 141 8.55 -0.15 -29.43
CA ALA A 141 8.71 -1.44 -28.75
C ALA A 141 8.63 -1.30 -27.23
N PHE A 142 9.14 -0.20 -26.67
CA PHE A 142 9.11 0.11 -25.24
C PHE A 142 7.67 0.16 -24.72
N LYS A 143 6.76 0.83 -25.44
CA LYS A 143 5.35 0.98 -25.05
C LYS A 143 4.56 -0.33 -25.16
N LEU A 144 4.94 -1.21 -26.09
CA LEU A 144 4.27 -2.50 -26.33
C LEU A 144 4.86 -3.66 -25.52
N ASN A 145 5.98 -3.45 -24.82
CA ASN A 145 6.62 -4.49 -24.04
C ASN A 145 5.72 -4.96 -22.89
N ALA A 146 5.65 -6.27 -22.65
CA ALA A 146 4.84 -6.84 -21.57
C ALA A 146 5.23 -6.34 -20.17
N ASN A 147 6.48 -5.97 -19.94
CA ASN A 147 6.98 -5.41 -18.69
C ASN A 147 6.70 -3.92 -18.54
N PHE A 148 6.18 -3.24 -19.58
CA PHE A 148 5.85 -1.82 -19.53
C PHE A 148 4.88 -1.49 -18.39
N LYS A 149 3.94 -2.39 -18.05
CA LYS A 149 3.03 -2.19 -16.91
C LYS A 149 3.75 -2.01 -15.58
N TYR A 150 4.85 -2.72 -15.35
CA TYR A 150 5.63 -2.61 -14.11
C TYR A 150 6.49 -1.35 -14.11
N TYR A 151 7.06 -1.00 -15.27
CA TYR A 151 7.75 0.27 -15.48
C TYR A 151 6.80 1.46 -15.23
N ASP A 152 5.58 1.39 -15.77
CA ASP A 152 4.54 2.41 -15.60
C ASP A 152 4.12 2.57 -14.15
N LYS A 153 3.94 1.45 -13.44
CA LYS A 153 3.69 1.46 -12.00
C LYS A 153 4.84 2.11 -11.23
N PHE A 154 6.09 1.73 -11.51
CA PHE A 154 7.27 2.36 -10.90
C PHE A 154 7.29 3.87 -11.14
N MET A 155 7.13 4.30 -12.40
CA MET A 155 7.19 5.71 -12.77
C MET A 155 6.05 6.55 -12.16
N THR A 156 4.83 6.01 -12.10
CA THR A 156 3.68 6.69 -11.46
C THR A 156 3.96 6.95 -9.98
N HIS A 157 4.50 5.98 -9.24
CA HIS A 157 4.87 6.17 -7.84
C HIS A 157 6.07 7.10 -7.68
N ARG A 158 7.02 7.06 -8.62
CA ARG A 158 8.16 7.97 -8.66
C ARG A 158 7.72 9.44 -8.80
N VAL A 159 6.74 9.72 -9.66
CA VAL A 159 6.14 11.05 -9.82
C VAL A 159 5.54 11.54 -8.50
N GLY A 160 4.80 10.69 -7.79
CA GLY A 160 4.29 10.99 -6.43
C GLY A 160 5.42 11.34 -5.45
N GLY A 161 6.51 10.57 -5.47
CA GLY A 161 7.69 10.84 -4.65
C GLY A 161 8.39 12.17 -4.98
N TRP A 162 8.47 12.54 -6.26
CA TRP A 162 9.02 13.84 -6.68
C TRP A 162 8.19 15.02 -6.20
N LEU A 163 6.87 14.90 -6.25
CA LEU A 163 5.94 15.92 -5.73
C LEU A 163 6.13 16.11 -4.22
N ASN A 164 6.19 15.00 -3.47
CA ASN A 164 6.33 15.03 -2.01
C ASN A 164 7.70 15.54 -1.55
N SER A 165 8.74 15.33 -2.35
CA SER A 165 10.10 15.82 -2.06
C SER A 165 10.36 17.25 -2.56
N GLY A 166 9.37 17.90 -3.18
CA GLY A 166 9.49 19.29 -3.64
C GLY A 166 10.41 19.46 -4.85
N LYS A 167 10.61 18.42 -5.67
CA LYS A 167 11.40 18.51 -6.92
C LYS A 167 10.83 19.61 -7.83
N THR A 168 11.72 20.31 -8.53
CA THR A 168 11.31 21.33 -9.51
C THR A 168 10.93 20.72 -10.86
N THR A 169 10.32 21.52 -11.74
CA THR A 169 10.07 21.11 -13.14
C THR A 169 11.37 20.77 -13.86
N ASP A 170 12.44 21.51 -13.61
CA ASP A 170 13.72 21.30 -14.28
C ASP A 170 14.41 20.04 -13.76
N ASP A 171 14.32 19.77 -12.46
CA ASP A 171 14.83 18.53 -11.88
C ASP A 171 14.15 17.31 -12.51
N VAL A 172 12.81 17.33 -12.59
CA VAL A 172 12.05 16.21 -13.16
C VAL A 172 12.33 16.07 -14.65
N LYS A 173 12.45 17.18 -15.38
CA LYS A 173 12.80 17.15 -16.81
C LYS A 173 14.15 16.48 -17.05
N LYS A 174 15.17 16.82 -16.24
CA LYS A 174 16.51 16.20 -16.25
C LYS A 174 16.46 14.73 -15.86
N LEU A 175 15.76 14.38 -14.79
CA LEU A 175 15.64 13.01 -14.31
C LEU A 175 14.97 12.09 -15.33
N LEU A 176 14.06 12.62 -16.15
CA LEU A 176 13.41 11.90 -17.24
C LEU A 176 14.24 11.87 -18.54
N GLY A 177 15.38 12.56 -18.57
CA GLY A 177 16.23 12.71 -19.75
C GLY A 177 15.57 13.51 -20.88
N LEU A 178 14.72 14.48 -20.54
CA LEU A 178 13.97 15.30 -21.50
C LEU A 178 14.60 16.68 -21.72
N ASP A 179 15.58 17.07 -20.92
CA ASP A 179 16.22 18.39 -20.94
C ASP A 179 17.14 18.60 -22.15
N THR A 180 17.71 17.52 -22.68
CA THR A 180 18.59 17.53 -23.85
C THR A 180 17.86 17.28 -25.18
N LEU A 181 16.56 16.98 -25.14
CA LEU A 181 15.76 16.65 -26.31
C LEU A 181 15.19 17.92 -26.97
N SER A 182 15.06 17.89 -28.30
CA SER A 182 14.24 18.86 -29.02
C SER A 182 12.76 18.71 -28.64
N ALA A 183 11.94 19.73 -28.91
CA ALA A 183 10.51 19.69 -28.61
C ALA A 183 9.80 18.50 -29.28
N ASP A 184 10.15 18.17 -30.51
CA ASP A 184 9.55 17.04 -31.24
C ASP A 184 10.04 15.69 -30.70
N ALA A 185 11.33 15.57 -30.38
CA ALA A 185 11.87 14.37 -29.75
C ALA A 185 11.26 14.13 -28.35
N MET A 186 11.01 15.21 -27.60
CA MET A 186 10.37 15.15 -26.29
C MET A 186 8.95 14.60 -26.39
N LYS A 187 8.14 15.03 -27.36
CA LYS A 187 6.77 14.51 -27.57
C LYS A 187 6.73 13.03 -27.89
N LEU A 188 7.77 12.51 -28.56
CA LEU A 188 7.86 11.10 -28.89
C LEU A 188 8.34 10.26 -27.69
N SER A 189 9.13 10.84 -26.79
CA SER A 189 9.71 10.14 -25.64
C SER A 189 8.66 9.36 -24.83
N PRO A 190 8.94 8.10 -24.44
CA PRO A 190 8.03 7.35 -23.58
C PRO A 190 7.89 7.98 -22.19
N ASN A 191 8.81 8.87 -21.81
CA ASN A 191 8.85 9.52 -20.52
C ASN A 191 8.00 10.80 -20.44
N VAL A 192 7.58 11.36 -21.58
CA VAL A 192 6.85 12.65 -21.62
C VAL A 192 5.57 12.61 -20.80
N LYS A 193 4.84 11.47 -20.83
CA LYS A 193 3.60 11.32 -20.07
C LYS A 193 3.80 11.50 -18.56
N TYR A 194 4.95 11.12 -18.01
CA TYR A 194 5.23 11.27 -16.58
C TYR A 194 5.60 12.70 -16.22
N TYR A 195 6.23 13.43 -17.16
CA TYR A 195 6.43 14.86 -17.02
C TYR A 195 5.10 15.60 -17.00
N ASP A 196 4.20 15.28 -17.93
CA ASP A 196 2.85 15.87 -18.00
C ASP A 196 2.04 15.54 -16.74
N GLN A 197 2.08 14.29 -16.26
CA GLN A 197 1.48 13.90 -14.99
C GLN A 197 2.03 14.72 -13.82
N PHE A 198 3.33 14.92 -13.75
CA PHE A 198 3.96 15.73 -12.70
C PHE A 198 3.48 17.18 -12.75
N LEU A 199 3.44 17.80 -13.93
CA LEU A 199 2.93 19.17 -14.12
C LEU A 199 1.46 19.28 -13.72
N GLN A 200 0.62 18.34 -14.16
CA GLN A 200 -0.81 18.33 -13.84
C GLN A 200 -1.04 18.23 -12.33
N HIS A 201 -0.28 17.39 -11.62
CA HIS A 201 -0.40 17.29 -10.16
C HIS A 201 0.03 18.58 -9.46
N ARG A 202 1.07 19.28 -9.93
CA ARG A 202 1.45 20.58 -9.37
C ARG A 202 0.34 21.62 -9.56
N ILE A 203 -0.26 21.67 -10.75
CA ILE A 203 -1.39 22.55 -11.05
C ILE A 203 -2.58 22.22 -10.13
N ASN A 204 -2.94 20.94 -10.01
CA ASN A 204 -4.02 20.50 -9.14
C ASN A 204 -3.77 20.89 -7.68
N ASN A 205 -2.52 20.77 -7.20
CA ASN A 205 -2.15 21.18 -5.85
C ASN A 205 -2.23 22.70 -5.65
N ILE A 206 -1.87 23.51 -6.66
CA ILE A 206 -2.02 24.97 -6.62
C ILE A 206 -3.51 25.34 -6.56
N ILE A 207 -4.33 24.73 -7.42
CA ILE A 207 -5.79 24.95 -7.44
C ILE A 207 -6.39 24.54 -6.09
N ALA A 208 -6.02 23.38 -5.55
CA ALA A 208 -6.51 22.91 -4.25
C ALA A 208 -6.14 23.87 -3.12
N ARG A 209 -4.94 24.45 -3.14
CA ARG A 209 -4.51 25.47 -2.17
C ARG A 209 -5.21 26.81 -2.36
N ALA A 210 -5.45 27.23 -3.60
CA ALA A 210 -6.18 28.46 -3.90
C ALA A 210 -7.66 28.36 -3.51
N ASN A 211 -8.26 27.19 -3.69
CA ASN A 211 -9.65 26.89 -3.31
C ASN A 211 -9.79 26.43 -1.84
N TYR A 212 -8.67 26.27 -1.14
CA TYR A 212 -8.70 25.93 0.28
C TYR A 212 -9.24 27.13 1.04
N VAL A 213 -10.50 27.04 1.44
CA VAL A 213 -11.06 27.92 2.46
C VAL A 213 -10.51 27.38 3.79
N PRO A 214 -9.58 28.07 4.45
CA PRO A 214 -9.18 27.67 5.78
C PRO A 214 -10.45 27.57 6.64
N PRO A 215 -10.55 26.56 7.54
CA PRO A 215 -11.59 26.59 8.56
C PRO A 215 -11.62 28.00 9.14
N PRO A 216 -12.81 28.61 9.30
CA PRO A 216 -12.89 29.92 9.94
C PRO A 216 -12.03 29.82 11.19
N LEU A 217 -11.08 30.76 11.37
CA LEU A 217 -10.22 30.78 12.53
C LEU A 217 -11.13 30.70 13.75
N VAL A 218 -11.24 29.49 14.30
CA VAL A 218 -12.06 29.26 15.47
C VAL A 218 -11.31 30.02 16.54
N THR A 219 -11.92 31.08 17.07
CA THR A 219 -11.28 31.84 18.14
C THR A 219 -10.88 30.86 19.23
N TYR A 220 -9.80 31.17 19.94
CA TYR A 220 -9.34 30.32 21.04
C TYR A 220 -10.52 29.95 21.97
N ASP A 221 -11.41 30.91 22.21
CA ASP A 221 -12.63 30.71 22.99
C ASP A 221 -13.59 29.68 22.40
N VAL A 222 -13.92 29.74 21.10
CA VAL A 222 -14.83 28.76 20.49
C VAL A 222 -14.20 27.35 20.47
N TYR A 223 -12.89 27.24 20.23
CA TYR A 223 -12.18 25.96 20.26
C TYR A 223 -12.20 25.34 21.65
N MET A 224 -11.91 26.15 22.67
CA MET A 224 -11.89 25.70 24.06
C MET A 224 -13.29 25.34 24.56
N SER A 225 -14.32 26.13 24.23
CA SER A 225 -15.71 25.81 24.59
C SER A 225 -16.20 24.50 23.95
N ASN A 226 -15.84 24.24 22.68
CA ASN A 226 -16.17 22.97 22.03
C ASN A 226 -15.40 21.79 22.65
N SER A 227 -14.14 22.01 23.02
CA SER A 227 -13.32 20.99 23.72
C SER A 227 -13.92 20.63 25.08
N VAL A 228 -14.40 21.62 25.85
CA VAL A 228 -15.11 21.40 27.12
C VAL A 228 -16.36 20.54 26.92
N LYS A 229 -17.21 20.87 25.94
CA LYS A 229 -18.41 20.08 25.62
C LYS A 229 -18.05 18.63 25.28
N SER A 230 -17.06 18.44 24.40
CA SER A 230 -16.59 17.11 24.02
C SER A 230 -16.04 16.31 25.19
N TRP A 231 -15.30 16.96 26.11
CA TRP A 231 -14.78 16.30 27.31
C TRP A 231 -15.87 15.89 28.29
N VAL A 232 -16.93 16.70 28.43
CA VAL A 232 -18.12 16.35 29.23
C VAL A 232 -18.84 15.15 28.62
N GLU A 233 -19.14 15.19 27.32
CA GLU A 233 -19.81 14.11 26.59
C GLU A 233 -19.03 12.79 26.66
N SER A 234 -17.69 12.89 26.58
CA SER A 234 -16.78 11.74 26.63
C SER A 234 -16.44 11.29 28.05
N GLY A 235 -17.04 11.87 29.10
CA GLY A 235 -16.82 11.50 30.49
C GLY A 235 -15.36 11.66 30.95
N LYS A 236 -14.63 12.66 30.47
CA LYS A 236 -13.23 12.87 30.87
C LYS A 236 -13.11 13.21 32.35
N SER A 237 -12.01 12.79 32.97
CA SER A 237 -11.76 13.06 34.40
C SER A 237 -11.29 14.49 34.65
N VAL A 238 -11.56 15.02 35.87
CA VAL A 238 -11.06 16.34 36.30
C VAL A 238 -9.55 16.46 36.13
N LYS A 239 -8.82 15.40 36.50
CA LYS A 239 -7.36 15.35 36.40
C LYS A 239 -6.88 15.45 34.94
N TYR A 240 -7.58 14.83 34.00
CA TYR A 240 -7.28 14.91 32.57
C TYR A 240 -7.48 16.35 32.08
N VAL A 241 -8.65 16.94 32.31
CA VAL A 241 -8.96 18.30 31.82
C VAL A 241 -8.03 19.33 32.45
N LYS A 242 -7.73 19.23 33.75
CA LYS A 242 -6.78 20.13 34.41
C LYS A 242 -5.38 20.07 33.79
N LYS A 243 -4.95 18.88 33.31
CA LYS A 243 -3.67 18.70 32.62
C LYS A 243 -3.70 19.30 31.21
N GLU A 244 -4.74 19.01 30.43
CA GLU A 244 -4.89 19.55 29.06
C GLU A 244 -4.99 21.09 29.04
N LEU A 245 -5.62 21.67 30.07
CA LEU A 245 -5.68 23.12 30.25
C LEU A 245 -4.38 23.75 30.78
N GLY A 246 -3.37 22.95 31.11
CA GLY A 246 -2.08 23.41 31.65
C GLY A 246 -2.14 23.88 33.11
N LEU A 247 -3.19 23.54 33.86
CA LEU A 247 -3.48 24.08 35.20
C LEU A 247 -2.89 23.25 36.34
N ASN A 248 -2.26 22.11 36.05
CA ASN A 248 -1.82 21.12 37.04
C ASN A 248 -0.56 21.51 37.82
N LYS A 249 0.21 22.52 37.36
CA LYS A 249 1.47 22.97 37.97
C LYS A 249 1.47 24.44 38.39
N LEU A 250 0.31 25.09 38.38
CA LEU A 250 0.17 26.50 38.75
C LEU A 250 0.02 26.64 40.28
N SER A 251 0.64 27.69 40.84
CA SER A 251 0.34 28.12 42.21
C SER A 251 -1.11 28.59 42.33
N VAL A 252 -1.61 28.72 43.55
CA VAL A 252 -3.00 29.15 43.81
C VAL A 252 -3.26 30.53 43.21
N GLU A 253 -2.30 31.45 43.33
CA GLU A 253 -2.36 32.80 42.77
C GLU A 253 -2.33 32.77 41.24
N ALA A 254 -1.42 32.01 40.63
CA ALA A 254 -1.29 31.91 39.17
C ALA A 254 -2.50 31.22 38.52
N LEU A 255 -3.15 30.31 39.24
CA LEU A 255 -4.36 29.62 38.78
C LEU A 255 -5.57 30.56 38.70
N ARG A 256 -5.64 31.60 39.54
CA ARG A 256 -6.78 32.55 39.58
C ARG A 256 -6.81 33.50 38.39
N SER A 257 -5.66 33.82 37.79
CA SER A 257 -5.54 34.74 36.66
C SER A 257 -5.28 34.04 35.31
N HIS A 258 -5.20 32.70 35.28
CA HIS A 258 -4.89 31.96 34.07
C HIS A 258 -6.05 32.01 33.05
N ILE A 259 -5.74 32.29 31.78
CA ILE A 259 -6.74 32.43 30.71
C ILE A 259 -7.62 31.19 30.53
N ASN A 260 -7.09 30.00 30.82
CA ASN A 260 -7.82 28.74 30.73
C ASN A 260 -8.65 28.38 31.96
N ARG A 261 -8.61 29.21 33.01
CA ARG A 261 -9.35 28.95 34.23
C ARG A 261 -10.86 28.90 33.98
N LYS A 262 -11.38 29.82 33.15
CA LYS A 262 -12.81 29.88 32.80
C LYS A 262 -13.32 28.57 32.20
N TYR A 263 -12.54 27.93 31.31
CA TYR A 263 -12.93 26.63 30.70
C TYR A 263 -12.89 25.46 31.68
N TYR A 264 -11.99 25.51 32.66
CA TYR A 264 -11.96 24.52 33.71
C TYR A 264 -13.20 24.63 34.60
N ASP A 265 -13.60 25.86 34.94
CA ASP A 265 -14.81 26.12 35.72
C ASP A 265 -16.07 25.71 34.93
N ASP A 266 -16.14 26.03 33.63
CA ASP A 266 -17.22 25.58 32.72
C ASP A 266 -17.33 24.06 32.65
N PHE A 267 -16.20 23.36 32.54
CA PHE A 267 -16.16 21.89 32.54
C PHE A 267 -16.69 21.30 33.86
N LEU A 268 -16.33 21.90 35.00
CA LEU A 268 -16.82 21.47 36.32
C LEU A 268 -18.32 21.72 36.49
N ALA A 269 -18.85 22.80 35.92
CA ALA A 269 -20.27 23.12 35.98
C ALA A 269 -21.13 22.19 35.11
N LEU A 270 -20.61 21.77 33.94
CA LEU A 270 -21.36 20.96 32.97
C LEU A 270 -21.28 19.46 33.20
N ARG A 271 -20.30 18.96 33.97
CA ARG A 271 -20.20 17.54 34.32
C ARG A 271 -21.24 17.17 35.39
N LYS A 272 -21.81 15.96 35.28
CA LYS A 272 -22.67 15.41 36.33
C LYS A 272 -21.85 15.11 37.59
N PRO A 273 -22.42 15.25 38.80
CA PRO A 273 -21.75 14.84 40.04
C PRO A 273 -21.40 13.35 39.97
N GLU A 274 -20.20 12.99 40.42
CA GLU A 274 -19.87 11.58 40.65
C GLU A 274 -20.76 11.09 41.81
N VAL A 275 -21.64 10.12 41.52
CA VAL A 275 -22.46 9.40 42.52
C VAL A 275 -21.61 8.30 43.14
#